data_AF-A0A950T5E2-F1
#
_entry.id   AF-A0A950T5E2-F1
#
_cell.length_a   1.000
_cell.length_b   1.000
_cell.length_c   1.000
_cell.angle_alpha   90.00
_cell.angle_beta   90.00
_cell.angle_gamma   90.00
#
_symmetry.space_group_name_H-M   'P 1'
#
loop_
_entity.id
_entity.type
_entity.pdbx_description
1 polymer ?
#
loop_
_entity_poly.entity_id
_entity_poly.type
_entity_poly.pdbx_seq_one_letter_code
_entity_poly.pdbx_strand_id
1 'polypeptide(L)'
;MMEISEDQRQSPQISRQAVRLLWHCDYWDGPLSGICFYQGQRYWFEAIEPEKDTYGYPRRMGVYILSTEELQAEEESQQRFQASVGMHTTYDEQDQRPTSELLRPSEEHEKFYSWYKQQPKRDYRHNEMVGWFEL
;
A
#
# COMPACT_ATOMS: atom_id res chain seq x y z
N MET A 1 2.28 27.47 5.52
CA MET A 1 2.70 26.75 6.74
C MET A 1 1.94 25.44 6.69
N MET A 2 2.58 24.31 6.40
CA MET A 2 1.88 23.03 6.16
C MET A 2 1.39 22.47 7.50
N GLU A 3 0.09 22.23 7.62
CA GLU A 3 -0.48 21.49 8.75
C GLU A 3 -0.21 20.00 8.56
N ILE A 4 0.89 19.56 9.17
CA ILE A 4 1.15 18.15 9.50
C ILE A 4 -0.06 17.66 10.32
N SER A 5 -0.71 16.57 9.91
CA SER A 5 -1.79 15.95 10.69
C SER A 5 -1.29 15.63 12.10
N GLU A 6 -2.16 15.71 13.10
CA GLU A 6 -1.78 15.57 14.51
C GLU A 6 -1.06 14.24 14.78
N ASP A 7 -1.44 13.18 14.04
CA ASP A 7 -0.83 11.84 14.07
C ASP A 7 0.64 11.82 13.60
N GLN A 8 1.01 12.62 12.59
CA GLN A 8 2.40 12.70 12.10
C GLN A 8 3.33 13.40 13.09
N ARG A 9 2.81 14.27 13.97
CA ARG A 9 3.65 14.98 14.96
C ARG A 9 4.06 14.09 16.14
N GLN A 10 3.35 12.98 16.35
CA GLN A 10 3.56 12.11 17.51
C GLN A 10 4.17 10.75 17.15
N SER A 11 4.16 10.36 15.87
CA SER A 11 4.65 9.05 15.44
C SER A 11 6.12 9.10 14.99
N PRO A 12 6.92 8.07 15.32
CA PRO A 12 8.35 8.06 15.00
C PRO A 12 8.61 7.88 13.50
N GLN A 13 9.70 8.47 13.02
CA GLN A 13 10.24 8.14 11.71
C GLN A 13 10.89 6.74 11.76
N ILE A 14 10.53 5.89 10.81
CA ILE A 14 11.04 4.53 10.62
C ILE A 14 12.08 4.57 9.50
N SER A 15 13.19 3.84 9.68
CA SER A 15 14.16 3.64 8.60
C SER A 15 13.52 2.92 7.42
N ARG A 16 13.66 3.45 6.20
CA ARG A 16 13.16 2.82 4.97
C ARG A 16 13.66 1.37 4.80
N GLN A 17 14.87 1.08 5.27
CA GLN A 17 15.47 -0.27 5.18
C GLN A 17 14.81 -1.27 6.15
N ALA A 18 14.15 -0.78 7.20
CA ALA A 18 13.43 -1.64 8.15
C ALA A 18 12.03 -2.02 7.63
N VAL A 19 11.54 -1.34 6.59
CA VAL A 19 10.24 -1.58 5.99
C VAL A 19 10.44 -2.33 4.66
N ARG A 20 9.75 -3.45 4.51
CA ARG A 20 9.69 -4.18 3.24
C ARG A 20 8.31 -4.03 2.64
N LEU A 21 8.20 -3.49 1.44
CA LEU A 21 6.92 -3.47 0.74
C LEU A 21 6.57 -4.90 0.33
N LEU A 22 5.30 -5.28 0.42
CA LEU A 22 4.82 -6.60 0.01
C LEU A 22 4.04 -6.49 -1.31
N TRP A 23 3.09 -5.56 -1.37
CA TRP A 23 2.44 -5.16 -2.61
C TRP A 23 1.87 -3.76 -2.48
N HIS A 24 1.62 -3.13 -3.63
CA HIS A 24 0.87 -1.87 -3.69
C HIS A 24 -0.45 -2.06 -4.44
N CYS A 25 -1.44 -1.25 -4.11
CA CYS A 25 -2.75 -1.27 -4.78
C CYS A 25 -3.20 0.12 -5.28
N ASP A 26 -2.42 1.16 -5.01
CA ASP A 26 -2.58 2.48 -5.61
C ASP A 26 -1.20 3.00 -6.08
N TYR A 27 -1.19 3.73 -7.19
CA TYR A 27 0.03 4.12 -7.89
C TYR A 27 -0.14 5.43 -8.65
N TRP A 28 0.78 6.35 -8.44
CA TRP A 28 0.96 7.55 -9.24
C TRP A 28 2.44 7.90 -9.22
N ASP A 29 3.17 7.73 -10.33
CA ASP A 29 4.64 7.85 -10.40
C ASP A 29 5.44 7.06 -9.35
N GLY A 30 4.79 6.15 -8.63
CA GLY A 30 5.33 5.41 -7.50
C GLY A 30 4.19 4.89 -6.61
N PRO A 31 4.45 3.93 -5.72
CA PRO A 31 3.45 3.41 -4.80
C PRO A 31 2.82 4.50 -3.94
N LEU A 32 1.51 4.48 -3.82
CA LEU A 32 0.76 5.38 -2.94
C LEU A 32 0.24 4.66 -1.71
N SER A 33 -0.14 3.40 -1.84
CA SER A 33 -0.62 2.60 -0.72
C SER A 33 -0.54 1.09 -0.98
N GLY A 34 -0.59 0.32 0.10
CA GLY A 34 -0.59 -1.13 0.06
C GLY A 34 -0.16 -1.76 1.38
N ILE A 35 0.38 -2.97 1.29
CA ILE A 35 0.83 -3.72 2.47
C ILE A 35 2.36 -3.72 2.55
N CYS A 36 2.87 -3.49 3.75
CA CYS A 36 4.27 -3.61 4.10
C CYS A 36 4.48 -4.56 5.27
N PHE A 37 5.73 -4.97 5.47
CA PHE A 37 6.19 -5.78 6.60
C PHE A 37 7.19 -4.97 7.41
N TYR A 38 6.94 -4.89 8.72
CA TYR A 38 7.76 -4.15 9.67
C TYR A 38 7.74 -4.89 11.03
N GLN A 39 8.88 -5.02 11.70
CA GLN A 39 8.99 -5.67 13.02
C GLN A 39 8.24 -7.02 13.18
N GLY A 40 8.21 -7.85 12.15
CA GLY A 40 7.57 -9.17 12.22
C GLY A 40 6.07 -9.19 11.87
N GLN A 41 5.46 -8.05 11.57
CA GLN A 41 4.02 -7.91 11.36
C GLN A 41 3.71 -7.20 10.03
N ARG A 42 2.51 -7.45 9.48
CA ARG A 42 1.98 -6.76 8.29
C ARG A 42 1.19 -5.53 8.69
N TYR A 43 1.41 -4.45 7.96
CA TYR A 43 0.78 -3.14 8.16
C TYR A 43 0.32 -2.58 6.82
N TRP A 44 -0.63 -1.65 6.90
CA TRP A 44 -0.97 -0.80 5.77
C TRP A 44 0.04 0.34 5.67
N PHE A 45 0.53 0.63 4.46
CA PHE A 45 1.27 1.86 4.19
C PHE A 45 0.46 2.78 3.28
N GLU A 46 0.57 4.09 3.49
CA GLU A 46 -0.12 5.08 2.67
C GLU A 46 0.58 6.44 2.63
N ALA A 47 0.60 7.08 1.47
CA ALA A 47 1.15 8.42 1.30
C ALA A 47 0.37 9.44 2.14
N ILE A 48 1.08 10.11 3.04
CA ILE A 48 0.57 11.17 3.90
C ILE A 48 0.91 12.51 3.25
N GLU A 49 0.27 12.81 2.12
CA GLU A 49 0.35 14.13 1.53
C GLU A 49 -1.05 14.73 1.37
N PRO A 50 -1.19 16.04 1.67
CA PRO A 50 -2.50 16.68 1.78
C PRO A 50 -3.19 16.86 0.42
N GLU A 51 -2.45 16.89 -0.69
CA GLU A 51 -2.98 17.16 -2.03
C GLU A 51 -2.38 16.23 -3.09
N LYS A 52 -3.24 15.65 -3.93
CA LYS A 52 -2.85 14.69 -4.98
C LYS A 52 -1.92 15.26 -6.05
N ASP A 53 -1.88 16.58 -6.17
CA ASP A 53 -1.09 17.29 -7.18
C ASP A 53 0.27 17.76 -6.67
N THR A 54 0.58 17.53 -5.39
CA THR A 54 1.83 17.97 -4.77
C THR A 54 2.72 16.84 -4.27
N TYR A 55 2.51 15.59 -4.75
CA TYR A 55 3.36 14.45 -4.39
C TYR A 55 4.84 14.76 -4.61
N GLY A 56 5.50 15.19 -3.54
CA GLY A 56 6.90 15.57 -3.53
C GLY A 56 7.77 14.34 -3.30
N TYR A 57 9.00 14.37 -3.82
CA TYR A 57 10.00 13.38 -3.45
C TYR A 57 10.97 13.96 -2.42
N PRO A 58 11.33 13.20 -1.36
CA PRO A 58 10.81 11.87 -1.01
C PRO A 58 9.38 11.92 -0.43
N ARG A 59 8.57 10.89 -0.71
CA ARG A 59 7.20 10.79 -0.20
C ARG A 59 7.19 10.31 1.23
N ARG A 60 6.31 10.88 2.06
CA ARG A 60 6.09 10.38 3.42
C ARG A 60 4.98 9.34 3.41
N MET A 61 5.31 8.13 3.85
CA MET A 61 4.40 6.99 3.92
C MET A 61 4.11 6.68 5.39
N GLY A 62 2.85 6.77 5.80
CA GLY A 62 2.40 6.34 7.12
C GLY A 62 2.28 4.82 7.17
N VAL A 63 2.49 4.25 8.36
CA VAL A 63 2.35 2.82 8.63
C VAL A 63 1.27 2.62 9.68
N TYR A 64 0.17 1.97 9.31
CA TYR A 64 -1.03 1.84 10.11
C TYR A 64 -1.29 0.38 10.49
N ILE A 65 -1.70 0.16 11.74
CA ILE A 65 -2.13 -1.17 12.20
C ILE A 65 -3.36 -1.59 11.39
N LEU A 66 -3.42 -2.88 11.04
CA LEU A 66 -4.61 -3.53 10.51
C LEU A 66 -5.16 -4.50 11.56
N SER A 67 -6.47 -4.49 11.72
CA SER A 67 -7.20 -5.58 12.36
C SER A 67 -7.04 -6.88 11.55
N THR A 68 -7.44 -8.00 12.15
CA THR A 68 -7.35 -9.31 11.49
C THR A 68 -8.26 -9.33 10.25
N GLU A 69 -9.44 -8.72 10.36
CA GLU A 69 -10.45 -8.65 9.31
C GLU A 69 -9.99 -7.78 8.13
N GLU A 70 -9.36 -6.64 8.41
CA GLU A 70 -8.84 -5.76 7.36
C GLU A 70 -7.66 -6.40 6.63
N LEU A 71 -6.75 -7.05 7.37
CA LEU A 71 -5.64 -7.78 6.76
C LEU A 71 -6.15 -8.92 5.86
N GLN A 72 -7.16 -9.67 6.32
CA GLN A 72 -7.78 -10.73 5.52
C GLN A 72 -8.44 -10.17 4.25
N ALA A 73 -9.12 -9.03 4.33
CA ALA A 73 -9.73 -8.38 3.16
C ALA A 73 -8.67 -7.95 2.13
N GLU A 74 -7.53 -7.42 2.58
CA GLU A 74 -6.42 -7.07 1.68
C GLU A 74 -5.73 -8.28 1.08
N GLU A 75 -5.56 -9.37 1.85
CA GLU A 75 -5.04 -10.64 1.34
C GLU A 75 -5.97 -11.26 0.29
N GLU A 76 -7.29 -11.25 0.52
CA GLU A 76 -8.28 -11.72 -0.46
C GLU A 76 -8.25 -10.87 -1.74
N SER A 77 -8.24 -9.55 -1.59
CA SER A 77 -8.18 -8.61 -2.71
C SER A 77 -6.91 -8.85 -3.54
N GLN A 78 -5.77 -9.01 -2.89
CA GLN A 78 -4.50 -9.29 -3.57
C GLN A 78 -4.52 -10.65 -4.29
N GLN A 79 -5.05 -11.71 -3.67
CA GLN A 79 -5.17 -13.01 -4.33
C GLN A 79 -6.05 -12.92 -5.59
N ARG A 80 -7.17 -12.19 -5.53
CA ARG A 80 -8.05 -11.96 -6.70
C ARG A 80 -7.35 -11.14 -7.78
N PHE A 81 -6.57 -10.14 -7.39
CA PHE A 81 -5.78 -9.33 -8.32
C PHE A 81 -4.73 -10.19 -9.03
N GLN A 82 -3.99 -11.01 -8.31
CA GLN A 82 -2.97 -11.89 -8.90
C GLN A 82 -3.59 -12.95 -9.83
N ALA A 83 -4.77 -13.47 -9.47
CA ALA A 83 -5.50 -14.42 -10.31
C ALA A 83 -5.99 -13.79 -11.62
N SER A 84 -6.44 -12.53 -11.59
CA SER A 84 -7.15 -11.90 -12.71
C SER A 84 -6.32 -10.89 -13.51
N VAL A 85 -5.26 -10.33 -12.93
CA VAL A 85 -4.45 -9.25 -13.51
C VAL A 85 -2.97 -9.64 -13.58
N GLY A 86 -2.39 -10.09 -12.47
CA GLY A 86 -0.99 -10.57 -12.38
C GLY A 86 -0.26 -10.04 -11.14
N MET A 87 1.05 -10.27 -11.03
CA MET A 87 1.82 -9.94 -9.80
C MET A 87 2.74 -8.72 -9.93
N HIS A 88 2.57 -7.88 -10.97
CA HIS A 88 3.39 -6.69 -11.24
C HIS A 88 3.34 -5.61 -10.13
N THR A 89 2.45 -5.76 -9.14
CA THR A 89 2.36 -4.88 -7.97
C THR A 89 3.01 -5.46 -6.71
N THR A 90 3.47 -6.72 -6.76
CA THR A 90 4.08 -7.46 -5.65
C THR A 90 5.59 -7.25 -5.64
N TYR A 91 6.19 -7.26 -4.44
CA TYR A 91 7.62 -7.11 -4.23
C TYR A 91 8.20 -8.40 -3.61
N ASP A 92 9.41 -8.76 -4.03
CA ASP A 92 10.17 -9.86 -3.44
C ASP A 92 10.94 -9.43 -2.16
N GLU A 93 11.80 -10.32 -1.66
CA GLU A 93 12.60 -10.05 -0.47
C GLU A 93 13.69 -8.98 -0.69
N GLN A 94 14.01 -8.67 -1.95
CA GLN A 94 14.98 -7.67 -2.37
C GLN A 94 14.31 -6.37 -2.81
N ASP A 95 13.01 -6.21 -2.49
CA ASP A 95 12.20 -5.05 -2.84
C ASP A 95 12.10 -4.82 -4.36
N GLN A 96 12.28 -5.89 -5.14
CA GLN A 96 12.15 -5.87 -6.59
C GLN A 96 10.76 -6.38 -6.99
N ARG A 97 10.23 -5.80 -8.06
CA ARG A 97 9.02 -6.31 -8.70
C ARG A 97 9.41 -7.39 -9.71
N PRO A 98 8.61 -8.45 -9.89
CA PRO A 98 8.88 -9.46 -10.89
C PRO A 98 8.91 -8.81 -12.29
N THR A 99 10.05 -8.88 -12.96
CA THR A 99 10.26 -8.23 -14.27
C THR A 99 9.70 -9.03 -15.45
N SER A 100 9.36 -10.30 -15.24
CA SER A 100 9.01 -11.26 -16.30
C SER A 100 7.63 -11.89 -16.14
N GLU A 101 6.79 -11.39 -15.25
CA GLU A 101 5.46 -11.95 -15.09
C GLU A 101 4.49 -11.44 -16.15
N LEU A 102 3.98 -12.39 -16.93
CA LEU A 102 2.94 -12.14 -17.92
C LEU A 102 1.68 -11.70 -17.20
N LEU A 103 1.26 -10.47 -17.47
CA LEU A 103 -0.10 -10.04 -17.16
C LEU A 103 -1.08 -11.08 -17.69
N ARG A 104 -2.16 -11.30 -16.95
CA ARG A 104 -3.29 -12.06 -17.47
C ARG A 104 -3.84 -11.35 -18.71
N PRO A 105 -4.52 -12.06 -19.62
CA PRO A 105 -5.21 -11.42 -20.74
C PRO A 105 -6.10 -10.28 -20.24
N SER A 106 -6.14 -9.17 -20.97
CA SER A 106 -6.87 -7.97 -20.54
C SER A 106 -8.37 -8.24 -20.33
N GLU A 107 -8.94 -9.23 -21.04
CA GLU A 107 -10.34 -9.63 -20.83
C GLU A 107 -10.60 -10.22 -19.43
N GLU A 108 -9.55 -10.70 -18.75
CA GLU A 108 -9.66 -11.22 -17.39
C GLU A 108 -9.61 -10.11 -16.33
N HIS A 109 -9.02 -8.96 -16.65
CA HIS A 109 -8.83 -7.87 -15.71
C HIS A 109 -10.17 -7.31 -15.23
N GLU A 110 -11.17 -7.26 -16.11
CA GLU A 110 -12.52 -6.79 -15.79
C GLU A 110 -13.18 -7.58 -14.68
N LYS A 111 -12.85 -8.88 -14.51
CA LYS A 111 -13.37 -9.72 -13.42
C LYS A 111 -12.98 -9.13 -12.06
N PHE A 112 -11.72 -8.75 -11.90
CA PHE A 112 -11.24 -8.12 -10.68
C PHE A 112 -11.84 -6.73 -10.51
N TYR A 113 -11.75 -5.86 -11.52
CA TYR A 113 -12.21 -4.48 -11.35
C TYR A 113 -13.72 -4.36 -11.14
N SER A 114 -14.53 -5.24 -11.73
CA SER A 114 -15.97 -5.29 -11.50
C SER A 114 -16.33 -5.74 -10.08
N TRP A 115 -15.59 -6.69 -9.54
CA TRP A 115 -15.71 -7.12 -8.13
C TRP A 115 -15.21 -6.02 -7.18
N TYR A 116 -14.07 -5.41 -7.47
CA TYR A 116 -13.42 -4.40 -6.64
C TYR A 116 -14.29 -3.14 -6.47
N LYS A 117 -14.99 -2.71 -7.54
CA LYS A 117 -15.95 -1.58 -7.49
C LYS A 117 -17.10 -1.77 -6.48
N GLN A 118 -17.39 -3.01 -6.09
CA GLN A 118 -18.45 -3.35 -5.13
C GLN A 118 -17.91 -3.42 -3.69
N GLN A 119 -16.60 -3.36 -3.50
CA GLN A 119 -15.98 -3.41 -2.19
C GLN A 119 -16.03 -2.03 -1.51
N PRO A 120 -16.00 -2.00 -0.16
CA PRO A 120 -15.79 -0.77 0.58
C PRO A 120 -14.52 -0.05 0.11
N LYS A 121 -14.52 1.28 0.19
CA LYS A 121 -13.30 2.05 -0.05
C LYS A 121 -12.31 1.75 1.07
N ARG A 122 -11.04 1.58 0.67
CA ARG A 122 -9.92 1.48 1.61
C ARG A 122 -9.71 2.83 2.27
N ASP A 123 -9.80 2.84 3.59
CA ASP A 123 -9.45 3.99 4.41
C ASP A 123 -9.01 3.46 5.77
N TYR A 124 -7.70 3.34 5.97
CA TYR A 124 -7.11 2.86 7.22
C TYR A 124 -6.42 3.98 8.00
N ARG A 125 -6.61 5.25 7.60
CA ARG A 125 -6.01 6.40 8.27
C ARG A 125 -6.60 6.65 9.66
N HIS A 126 -7.76 6.05 9.94
CA HIS A 126 -8.39 6.06 11.24
C HIS A 126 -7.77 5.05 12.23
N ASN A 127 -6.92 4.13 11.76
CA ASN A 127 -6.21 3.18 12.60
C ASN A 127 -4.99 3.84 13.23
N GLU A 128 -4.48 3.21 14.29
CA GLU A 128 -3.25 3.68 14.95
C GLU A 128 -2.05 3.64 14.00
N MET A 129 -1.38 4.79 13.85
CA MET A 129 -0.15 4.91 13.08
C MET A 129 1.05 4.57 13.97
N VAL A 130 1.83 3.57 13.58
CA VAL A 130 3.02 3.12 14.34
C VAL A 130 4.28 3.90 13.98
N GLY A 131 4.24 4.65 12.88
CA GLY A 131 5.34 5.46 12.39
C GLY A 131 5.18 5.82 10.93
N TRP A 132 6.20 6.44 10.36
CA TRP A 132 6.22 6.84 8.95
C TRP A 132 7.62 6.69 8.37
N PHE A 133 7.74 6.47 7.07
CA PHE A 133 9.02 6.37 6.36
C PHE A 133 9.03 7.20 5.08
N GLU A 134 10.21 7.44 4.52
CA GLU A 134 10.39 8.13 3.24
C GLU A 134 10.57 7.11 2.11
N LEU A 135 9.84 7.31 1.00
CA LEU A 135 9.89 6.50 -0.22
C LEU A 135 10.26 7.35 -1.45
#